data_AF-A0A0S8B243-F1
#
_entry.id   AF-A0A0S8B243-F1
#
_cell.length_a   1.000
_cell.length_b   1.000
_cell.length_c   1.000
_cell.angle_alpha   90.00
_cell.angle_beta   90.00
_cell.angle_gamma   90.00
#
_symmetry.space_group_name_H-M   'P 1'
#
loop_
_entity.id
_entity.type
_entity.pdbx_description
1 polymer ?
#
loop_
_entity_poly.entity_id
_entity_poly.type
_entity_poly.pdbx_seq_one_letter_code
_entity_poly.pdbx_strand_id
1 'polypeptide(L)'
;MVRNRPAEVTGGMNISRLAIQGDDIPDVSTSGGRMGTAGGYLALGTRMMVRVPRAVQPGDSVLIEVEFGFDIPQGGAGNRMGWNDDNLFYLAYWYPQMAVFDDVVGWHTDDFLGSAEFYMGYGNYHVTLEVPEGWTVIGTGTLTNADEVLP
;
A
#
# COMPACT_ATOMS: atom_id res chain seq x y z
N MET A 1 21.12 -15.35 -21.70
CA MET A 1 19.79 -15.03 -21.12
C MET A 1 20.04 -14.39 -19.76
N VAL A 2 20.06 -13.06 -19.70
CA VAL A 2 20.48 -12.32 -18.49
C VAL A 2 19.32 -12.35 -17.48
N ARG A 3 19.53 -13.06 -16.36
CA ARG A 3 18.52 -13.30 -15.32
C ARG A 3 18.42 -12.21 -14.24
N ASN A 4 19.34 -11.25 -14.22
CA ASN A 4 19.29 -10.13 -13.28
C ASN A 4 19.23 -8.81 -14.05
N ARG A 5 18.18 -8.04 -13.82
CA ARG A 5 18.12 -6.63 -14.19
C ARG A 5 18.45 -5.80 -12.96
N PRO A 6 19.32 -4.79 -13.05
CA PRO A 6 19.49 -3.84 -11.96
C PRO A 6 18.15 -3.12 -11.72
N ALA A 7 17.81 -2.95 -10.45
CA ALA A 7 16.68 -2.15 -9.98
C ALA A 7 17.22 -1.16 -8.95
N GLU A 8 16.67 0.04 -8.96
CA GLU A 8 16.97 1.04 -7.93
C GLU A 8 16.51 0.54 -6.55
N VAL A 9 17.31 0.78 -5.52
CA VAL A 9 17.02 0.37 -4.14
C VAL A 9 16.65 1.62 -3.34
N THR A 10 15.35 1.79 -3.09
CA THR A 10 14.80 2.95 -2.35
C THR A 10 14.53 2.65 -0.87
N GLY A 11 14.83 1.44 -0.39
CA GLY A 11 14.46 0.98 0.95
C GLY A 11 13.01 0.49 1.09
N GLY A 12 12.15 0.78 0.10
CA GLY A 12 10.77 0.31 0.05
C GLY A 12 9.81 1.12 0.93
N MET A 13 8.65 0.54 1.21
CA MET A 13 7.61 1.17 2.01
C MET A 13 7.93 1.10 3.50
N ASN A 14 7.95 2.26 4.15
CA ASN A 14 8.04 2.42 5.58
C ASN A 14 6.63 2.56 6.17
N ILE A 15 6.31 1.75 7.17
CA ILE A 15 5.05 1.83 7.94
C ILE A 15 5.36 2.52 9.27
N SER A 16 4.98 3.78 9.40
CA SER A 16 5.24 4.57 10.61
C SER A 16 4.20 4.33 11.71
N ARG A 17 2.97 3.97 11.33
CA ARG A 17 1.88 3.67 12.26
C ARG A 17 0.90 2.68 11.64
N LEU A 18 0.38 1.77 12.46
CA LEU A 18 -0.77 0.95 12.13
C LEU A 18 -1.71 0.88 13.32
N ALA A 19 -3.00 1.13 13.08
CA ALA A 19 -4.03 1.14 14.10
C ALA A 19 -5.27 0.36 13.67
N ILE A 20 -6.00 -0.15 14.67
CA ILE A 20 -7.29 -0.83 14.48
C ILE A 20 -8.32 -0.10 15.32
N GLN A 21 -9.36 0.43 14.68
CA GLN A 21 -10.39 1.23 15.35
C GLN A 21 -9.81 2.40 16.17
N GLY A 22 -8.77 3.07 15.66
CA GLY A 22 -8.07 4.15 16.34
C GLY A 22 -6.98 3.71 17.34
N ASP A 23 -6.95 2.44 17.75
CA ASP A 23 -5.96 1.93 18.69
C ASP A 23 -4.69 1.47 17.98
N ASP A 24 -3.55 2.08 18.29
CA ASP A 24 -2.24 1.70 17.75
C ASP A 24 -1.90 0.26 18.12
N ILE A 25 -1.40 -0.50 17.14
CA ILE A 25 -0.93 -1.86 17.35
C ILE A 25 0.58 -1.98 17.05
N PRO A 26 1.30 -2.83 17.80
CA PRO A 26 2.76 -2.87 17.70
C PRO A 26 3.24 -3.59 16.44
N ASP A 27 4.37 -3.12 15.90
CA ASP A 27 5.20 -3.88 14.97
C ASP A 27 5.92 -5.03 15.71
N VAL A 28 5.63 -6.26 15.31
CA VAL A 28 6.29 -7.46 15.88
C VAL A 28 7.27 -8.13 14.93
N SER A 29 7.62 -7.47 13.82
CA SER A 29 8.54 -7.97 12.79
C SER A 29 9.93 -8.26 13.34
N THR A 30 10.39 -7.46 14.31
CA THR A 30 11.70 -7.62 14.97
C THR A 30 11.68 -8.59 16.16
N SER A 31 10.49 -9.01 16.60
CA SER A 31 10.27 -9.85 17.80
C SER A 31 10.32 -11.36 17.52
N GLY A 32 10.94 -11.78 16.41
CA GLY A 32 10.94 -13.17 15.96
C GLY A 32 9.58 -13.65 15.44
N GLY A 33 8.69 -12.72 15.04
CA GLY A 33 7.43 -13.03 14.36
C GLY A 33 6.34 -13.68 15.22
N ARG A 34 6.54 -13.78 16.54
CA ARG A 34 5.51 -14.31 17.45
C ARG A 34 4.50 -13.21 17.79
N MET A 35 3.42 -13.15 17.02
CA MET A 35 2.23 -12.39 17.43
C MET A 35 1.67 -12.99 18.72
N GLY A 36 1.77 -12.24 19.82
CA GLY A 36 1.08 -12.55 21.06
C GLY A 36 -0.44 -12.41 20.91
N THR A 37 -1.16 -12.72 21.99
CA THR A 37 -2.62 -12.51 22.04
C THR A 37 -3.02 -11.03 21.99
N ALA A 38 -2.08 -10.12 22.27
CA ALA A 38 -2.28 -8.68 22.29
C ALA A 38 -2.44 -8.02 20.90
N GLY A 39 -2.39 -8.78 19.80
CA GLY A 39 -2.48 -8.24 18.44
C GLY A 39 -1.12 -7.81 17.89
N GLY A 40 -1.14 -6.91 16.91
CA GLY A 40 0.06 -6.40 16.22
C GLY A 40 0.07 -6.70 14.72
N TYR A 41 1.12 -6.22 14.06
CA TYR A 41 1.38 -6.53 12.65
C TYR A 41 2.79 -7.06 12.42
N LEU A 42 2.94 -7.81 11.34
CA LEU A 42 4.17 -8.46 10.92
C LEU A 42 4.40 -8.18 9.44
N ALA A 43 5.43 -7.40 9.12
CA ALA A 43 5.89 -7.15 7.76
C ALA A 43 6.89 -8.24 7.34
N LEU A 44 6.66 -8.88 6.20
CA LEU A 44 7.50 -9.93 5.64
C LEU A 44 7.74 -9.65 4.15
N GLY A 45 8.86 -9.03 3.81
CA GLY A 45 9.12 -8.66 2.41
C GLY A 45 8.08 -7.67 1.90
N THR A 46 7.27 -8.07 0.92
CA THR A 46 6.24 -7.21 0.29
C THR A 46 4.82 -7.47 0.81
N ARG A 47 4.67 -8.31 1.84
CA ARG A 47 3.39 -8.57 2.51
C ARG A 47 3.41 -8.08 3.96
N MET A 48 2.22 -7.85 4.48
CA MET A 48 2.00 -7.54 5.89
C MET A 48 0.83 -8.38 6.42
N MET A 49 1.03 -9.00 7.58
CA MET A 49 -0.04 -9.65 8.32
C MET A 49 -0.47 -8.76 9.48
N VAL A 50 -1.76 -8.44 9.55
CA VAL A 50 -2.36 -7.64 10.62
C VAL A 50 -3.29 -8.53 11.44
N ARG A 51 -3.08 -8.59 12.76
CA ARG A 51 -3.95 -9.37 13.66
C ARG A 51 -5.01 -8.48 14.29
N VAL A 52 -6.25 -8.63 13.83
CA VAL A 52 -7.41 -7.98 14.43
C VAL A 52 -7.75 -8.61 15.80
N PRO A 53 -8.18 -7.81 16.79
CA PRO A 53 -8.47 -8.30 18.15
C PRO A 53 -9.75 -9.14 18.22
N ARG A 54 -10.68 -8.92 17.28
CA ARG A 54 -11.93 -9.69 17.13
C ARG A 54 -12.05 -10.25 15.73
N ALA A 55 -12.62 -11.44 15.61
CA ALA A 55 -12.98 -12.01 14.31
C ALA A 55 -13.98 -11.09 13.60
N VAL A 56 -13.78 -10.89 12.29
CA VAL A 56 -14.70 -10.16 11.42
C VAL A 56 -15.65 -11.18 10.79
N GLN A 57 -16.91 -11.15 11.20
CA GLN A 57 -17.95 -12.06 10.70
C GLN A 57 -18.46 -11.63 9.31
N PRO A 58 -19.18 -12.51 8.57
CA PRO A 58 -19.84 -12.09 7.34
C PRO A 58 -20.78 -10.89 7.57
N GLY A 59 -20.56 -9.81 6.81
CA GLY A 59 -21.32 -8.56 6.95
C GLY A 59 -20.76 -7.57 7.97
N ASP A 60 -19.77 -7.96 8.78
CA ASP A 60 -19.05 -7.04 9.67
C ASP A 60 -17.99 -6.24 8.91
N SER A 61 -17.50 -5.18 9.58
CA SER A 61 -16.38 -4.36 9.12
C SER A 61 -15.38 -4.13 10.25
N VAL A 62 -14.15 -3.81 9.85
CA VAL A 62 -13.07 -3.34 10.74
C VAL A 62 -12.38 -2.16 10.08
N LEU A 63 -12.13 -1.10 10.84
CA LEU A 63 -11.31 0.02 10.40
C LEU A 63 -9.83 -0.32 10.67
N ILE A 64 -9.02 -0.29 9.61
CA ILE A 64 -7.57 -0.39 9.68
C ILE A 64 -7.02 0.92 9.15
N GLU A 65 -6.15 1.54 9.93
CA GLU A 65 -5.51 2.81 9.60
C GLU A 65 -4.01 2.55 9.46
N VAL A 66 -3.42 3.05 8.38
CA VAL A 66 -2.00 2.84 8.07
C VAL A 66 -1.38 4.17 7.69
N GLU A 67 -0.35 4.58 8.40
CA GLU A 67 0.52 5.67 8.00
C GLU A 67 1.77 5.07 7.36
N PHE A 68 2.06 5.49 6.14
CA PHE A 68 3.16 4.96 5.36
C PHE A 68 3.83 6.03 4.52
N GLY A 69 5.08 5.77 4.13
CA GLY A 69 5.84 6.61 3.22
C GLY A 69 6.90 5.79 2.49
N PHE A 70 7.32 6.26 1.32
CA PHE A 70 8.40 5.65 0.55
C PHE A 70 9.02 6.67 -0.39
N ASP A 71 10.28 6.45 -0.76
CA ASP A 71 10.93 7.22 -1.81
C ASP A 71 10.51 6.67 -3.17
N ILE A 72 10.01 7.54 -4.05
CA ILE A 72 9.62 7.18 -5.42
C ILE A 72 10.90 6.94 -6.22
N PRO A 73 11.14 5.72 -6.74
CA PRO A 73 12.30 5.46 -7.60
C PRO A 73 12.19 6.27 -8.89
N GLN A 74 13.30 6.53 -9.59
CA GLN A 74 13.27 7.14 -10.92
C GLN A 74 12.58 6.22 -11.95
N GLY A 75 12.78 4.90 -11.79
CA GLY A 75 12.10 3.86 -12.57
C GLY A 75 11.76 2.65 -11.70
N GLY A 76 10.52 2.57 -11.24
CA GLY A 76 10.03 1.51 -10.37
C GLY A 76 9.83 0.16 -11.07
N ALA A 77 9.53 -0.86 -10.27
CA ALA A 77 9.37 -2.23 -10.75
C ALA A 77 8.29 -2.33 -11.85
N GLY A 78 8.69 -2.76 -13.05
CA GLY A 78 7.82 -2.83 -14.23
C GLY A 78 7.45 -1.47 -14.84
N ASN A 79 8.16 -0.38 -14.51
CA ASN A 79 7.89 0.99 -14.96
C ASN A 79 6.47 1.48 -14.63
N ARG A 80 5.91 1.03 -13.50
CA ARG A 80 4.56 1.40 -13.05
C ARG A 80 4.55 2.63 -12.14
N MET A 81 5.71 3.00 -11.60
CA MET A 81 5.92 4.25 -10.90
C MET A 81 7.27 4.82 -11.29
N GLY A 82 7.42 6.13 -11.22
CA GLY A 82 8.68 6.78 -11.45
C GLY A 82 8.59 8.29 -11.54
N TRP A 83 9.71 8.91 -11.86
CA TRP A 83 9.81 10.34 -12.11
C TRP A 83 10.88 10.66 -13.14
N ASN A 84 10.88 11.88 -13.68
CA ASN A 84 11.94 12.39 -14.55
C ASN A 84 12.55 13.68 -13.97
N ASP A 85 13.76 14.03 -14.41
CA ASP A 85 14.50 15.20 -13.90
C ASP A 85 13.83 16.56 -14.18
N ASP A 86 12.73 16.57 -14.95
CA ASP A 86 11.99 17.78 -15.28
C ASP A 86 10.84 18.00 -14.27
N ASN A 87 9.66 17.44 -14.55
CA ASN A 87 8.42 17.80 -13.85
C ASN A 87 7.33 16.70 -13.94
N LEU A 88 7.71 15.43 -13.99
CA LEU A 88 6.76 14.32 -14.03
C LEU A 88 6.99 13.37 -12.86
N PHE A 89 5.90 13.09 -12.14
CA PHE A 89 5.74 11.91 -11.31
C PHE A 89 4.59 11.07 -11.87
N TYR A 90 4.77 9.77 -11.91
CA TYR A 90 3.71 8.81 -12.21
C TYR A 90 3.73 7.71 -11.17
N LEU A 91 2.56 7.34 -10.67
CA LEU A 91 2.43 6.43 -9.54
C LEU A 91 1.31 5.42 -9.80
N ALA A 92 1.67 4.15 -9.75
CA ALA A 92 0.76 3.04 -9.56
C ALA A 92 1.31 2.12 -8.47
N TYR A 93 0.45 1.35 -7.81
CA TYR A 93 0.84 0.41 -6.75
C TYR A 93 1.60 1.07 -5.60
N TRP A 94 1.15 2.25 -5.19
CA TRP A 94 1.86 3.13 -4.26
C TRP A 94 1.30 3.12 -2.82
N TYR A 95 0.20 2.40 -2.56
CA TYR A 95 -0.44 2.32 -1.25
C TYR A 95 -0.60 0.85 -0.79
N PRO A 96 -0.64 0.57 0.54
CA PRO A 96 -0.95 -0.75 1.05
C PRO A 96 -2.31 -1.23 0.58
N GLN A 97 -2.37 -2.41 -0.02
CA GLN A 97 -3.61 -3.01 -0.50
C GLN A 97 -3.93 -4.28 0.29
N MET A 98 -5.22 -4.49 0.58
CA MET A 98 -5.68 -5.73 1.20
C MET A 98 -5.54 -6.88 0.22
N ALA A 99 -4.89 -7.96 0.67
CA ALA A 99 -4.87 -9.24 -0.04
C ALA A 99 -6.30 -9.74 -0.29
N VAL A 100 -6.55 -10.37 -1.44
CA VAL A 100 -7.87 -10.94 -1.73
C VAL A 100 -8.09 -12.17 -0.86
N PHE A 101 -9.24 -12.23 -0.19
CA PHE A 101 -9.73 -13.44 0.44
C PHE A 101 -10.69 -14.14 -0.52
N ASP A 102 -10.28 -15.29 -1.03
CA ASP A 102 -11.03 -16.15 -1.93
C ASP A 102 -11.72 -17.29 -1.16
N ASP A 103 -12.90 -17.72 -1.61
CA ASP A 103 -13.72 -18.73 -0.93
C ASP A 103 -13.27 -20.18 -1.17
N VAL A 104 -12.31 -20.40 -2.08
CA VAL A 104 -11.70 -21.71 -2.37
C VAL A 104 -10.36 -21.86 -1.67
N VAL A 105 -9.46 -20.88 -1.77
CA VAL A 105 -8.07 -20.99 -1.27
C VAL A 105 -7.73 -20.05 -0.12
N GLY A 106 -8.64 -19.15 0.28
CA GLY A 106 -8.44 -18.21 1.37
C GLY A 106 -7.62 -16.97 0.95
N TRP A 107 -6.74 -16.49 1.82
CA TRP A 107 -5.94 -15.29 1.55
C TRP A 107 -4.88 -15.52 0.47
N HIS A 108 -4.93 -14.73 -0.60
CA HIS A 108 -3.89 -14.65 -1.61
C HIS A 108 -2.74 -13.77 -1.15
N THR A 109 -1.69 -14.40 -0.63
CA THR A 109 -0.57 -13.70 0.01
C THR A 109 0.73 -13.78 -0.77
N ASP A 110 0.71 -14.02 -2.08
CA ASP A 110 1.93 -14.12 -2.88
C ASP A 110 2.81 -12.86 -2.77
N ASP A 111 4.13 -13.06 -2.72
CA ASP A 111 5.07 -11.93 -2.68
C ASP A 111 5.11 -11.24 -4.04
N PHE A 112 5.23 -9.92 -4.04
CA PHE A 112 5.46 -9.17 -5.26
C PHE A 112 6.87 -9.42 -5.81
N LEU A 113 6.93 -10.05 -6.98
CA LEU A 113 8.18 -10.39 -7.67
C LEU A 113 8.67 -9.32 -8.67
N GLY A 114 8.07 -8.12 -8.66
CA GLY A 114 8.54 -6.95 -9.40
C GLY A 114 7.90 -6.72 -10.78
N SER A 115 7.50 -7.76 -11.50
CA SER A 115 6.94 -7.61 -12.86
C SER A 115 5.50 -8.10 -13.02
N ALA A 116 5.00 -8.90 -12.07
CA ALA A 116 3.65 -9.45 -12.09
C ALA A 116 2.58 -8.37 -11.86
N GLU A 117 1.36 -8.65 -12.30
CA GLU A 117 0.17 -7.92 -11.86
C GLU A 117 -0.35 -8.51 -10.55
N PHE A 118 -1.04 -7.70 -9.76
CA PHE A 118 -1.67 -8.15 -8.52
C PHE A 118 -3.05 -8.75 -8.79
N TYR A 119 -3.41 -9.78 -8.02
CA TYR A 119 -4.80 -10.17 -7.88
C TYR A 119 -5.47 -9.23 -6.87
N MET A 120 -6.35 -8.36 -7.36
CA MET A 120 -6.97 -7.30 -6.57
C MET A 120 -8.48 -7.50 -6.41
N GLY A 121 -9.00 -7.12 -5.25
CA GLY A 121 -10.44 -7.03 -5.01
C GLY A 121 -11.01 -5.69 -5.47
N TYR A 122 -12.33 -5.56 -5.37
CA TYR A 122 -13.02 -4.29 -5.62
C TYR A 122 -13.16 -3.49 -4.33
N GLY A 123 -13.10 -2.17 -4.44
CA GLY A 123 -13.28 -1.25 -3.34
C GLY A 123 -13.74 0.12 -3.83
N ASN A 124 -14.35 0.89 -2.92
CA ASN A 124 -14.63 2.30 -3.15
C ASN A 124 -13.47 3.12 -2.57
N TYR A 125 -13.01 4.10 -3.33
CA TYR A 125 -11.85 4.91 -2.95
C TYR A 125 -12.29 6.36 -2.80
N HIS A 126 -11.92 6.95 -1.68
CA HIS A 126 -11.89 8.40 -1.50
C HIS A 126 -10.43 8.79 -1.32
N VAL A 127 -9.91 9.61 -2.23
CA VAL A 127 -8.48 9.95 -2.29
C VAL A 127 -8.35 11.46 -2.20
N THR A 128 -7.56 11.91 -1.23
CA THR A 128 -7.08 13.29 -1.16
C THR A 128 -5.63 13.31 -1.59
N LEU A 129 -5.28 14.22 -2.49
CA LEU A 129 -3.91 14.39 -2.98
C LEU A 129 -3.49 15.82 -2.69
N GLU A 130 -2.45 15.97 -1.87
CA GLU A 130 -1.80 17.23 -1.59
C GLU A 130 -0.49 17.27 -2.39
N VAL A 131 -0.34 18.26 -3.26
CA VAL A 131 0.83 18.44 -4.12
C VAL A 131 1.31 19.89 -4.06
N PRO A 132 2.59 20.18 -4.37
CA PRO A 132 3.07 21.55 -4.42
C PRO A 132 2.28 22.40 -5.43
N GLU A 133 2.20 23.71 -5.18
CA GLU A 133 1.55 24.65 -6.10
C GLU A 133 2.16 24.56 -7.52
N GLY A 134 1.31 24.68 -8.54
CA GLY A 134 1.69 24.61 -9.94
C GLY A 134 1.73 23.19 -10.53
N TRP A 135 1.56 22.15 -9.72
CA TRP A 135 1.42 20.78 -10.21
C TRP A 135 -0.02 20.49 -10.66
N THR A 136 -0.16 19.83 -11.80
CA THR A 136 -1.44 19.30 -12.28
C THR A 136 -1.51 17.81 -11.98
N VAL A 137 -2.60 17.36 -11.38
CA VAL A 137 -2.86 15.95 -11.07
C VAL A 137 -3.85 15.37 -12.08
N ILE A 138 -3.51 14.21 -12.62
CA ILE A 138 -4.39 13.43 -13.51
C ILE A 138 -4.53 12.05 -12.89
N GLY A 139 -5.77 11.56 -12.76
CA GLY A 139 -6.05 10.27 -12.13
C GLY A 139 -7.42 9.73 -12.50
N THR A 140 -7.73 8.56 -11.95
CA THR A 140 -9.05 7.94 -12.07
C THR A 140 -10.04 8.54 -11.07
N GLY A 141 -11.34 8.40 -11.36
CA GLY A 141 -12.41 8.86 -10.47
C GLY A 141 -13.00 10.21 -10.89
N THR A 142 -13.64 10.89 -9.94
CA THR A 142 -14.31 12.18 -10.15
C THR A 142 -13.73 13.19 -9.17
N LEU A 143 -13.25 14.33 -9.67
CA LEU A 143 -12.75 15.43 -8.85
C LEU A 143 -13.92 16.08 -8.10
N THR A 144 -13.83 16.16 -6.77
CA THR A 144 -14.96 16.60 -5.92
C THR A 144 -14.86 18.06 -5.47
N ASN A 145 -13.71 18.71 -5.63
CA ASN A 145 -13.44 20.07 -5.16
C ASN A 145 -12.87 20.96 -6.29
N ALA A 146 -13.36 20.80 -7.52
CA ALA A 146 -12.84 21.48 -8.71
C ALA A 146 -12.78 23.01 -8.55
N ASP A 147 -13.83 23.62 -8.00
CA ASP A 147 -13.92 25.08 -7.80
C ASP A 147 -12.89 25.61 -6.78
N GLU A 148 -12.30 24.74 -5.96
CA GLU A 148 -11.30 25.10 -4.95
C GLU A 148 -9.86 24.96 -5.45
N VAL A 149 -9.61 24.04 -6.40
CA VAL A 149 -8.24 23.63 -6.79
C VAL A 149 -7.88 23.88 -8.25
N LEU A 150 -8.85 24.19 -9.11
CA LEU A 150 -8.59 24.54 -10.51
C LEU A 150 -8.65 26.07 -10.71
N PRO A 151 -7.80 26.62 -11.61
CA PRO A 151 -7.79 28.04 -11.95
C PRO A 151 -8.99 28.49 -12.79
#